data_AF-A0A9P7UDZ8-F1
#
_entry.id   AF-A0A9P7UDZ8-F1
#
_cell.length_a   1.000
_cell.length_b   1.000
_cell.length_c   1.000
_cell.angle_alpha   90.00
_cell.angle_beta   90.00
_cell.angle_gamma   90.00
#
_symmetry.space_group_name_H-M   'P 1'
#
loop_
_entity.id
_entity.type
_entity.pdbx_description
1 polymer ?
#
loop_
_entity_poly.entity_id
_entity_poly.type
_entity_poly.pdbx_seq_one_letter_code
_entity_poly.pdbx_strand_id
1 'polypeptide(L)'
;MDSPHEDDNRAKAMNDYLEELPSQHMEPLWSKMNVMVPPTPAPVAKPHMWKYADSLPLLHKAAEMVGEQQAERRVLMLVNPNM
;
A
#
# COMPACT_ATOMS: atom_id res chain seq x y z
N MET A 1 -5.73 27.40 -36.24
CA MET A 1 -5.80 28.16 -34.99
C MET A 1 -6.84 27.45 -34.16
N ASP A 2 -6.43 26.50 -33.32
CA ASP A 2 -7.35 25.91 -32.35
C ASP A 2 -7.76 27.02 -31.37
N SER A 3 -9.06 27.21 -31.20
CA SER A 3 -9.61 28.30 -30.41
C SER A 3 -9.64 27.91 -28.93
N PRO A 4 -9.18 28.77 -28.00
CA PRO A 4 -9.03 28.45 -26.57
C PRO A 4 -10.30 27.93 -25.87
N HIS A 5 -11.47 28.20 -26.43
CA HIS A 5 -12.78 27.87 -25.85
C HIS A 5 -13.20 26.41 -26.04
N GLU A 6 -12.69 25.71 -27.06
CA GLU A 6 -13.03 24.28 -27.27
C GLU A 6 -12.28 23.37 -26.30
N ASP A 7 -11.02 23.71 -25.98
CA ASP A 7 -10.20 22.98 -25.01
C ASP A 7 -10.76 23.07 -23.58
N ASP A 8 -11.31 24.24 -23.20
CA ASP A 8 -11.89 24.48 -21.87
C ASP A 8 -13.19 23.67 -21.67
N ASN A 9 -14.04 23.62 -22.70
CA ASN A 9 -15.25 22.79 -22.68
C ASN A 9 -14.94 21.29 -22.60
N ARG A 10 -13.91 20.82 -23.30
CA ARG A 10 -13.46 19.43 -23.24
C ARG A 10 -12.88 19.08 -21.86
N ALA A 11 -12.12 20.00 -21.26
CA ALA A 11 -11.59 19.83 -19.92
C ALA A 11 -12.71 19.73 -18.87
N LYS A 12 -13.72 20.60 -18.97
CA LYS A 12 -14.90 20.53 -18.09
C LYS A 12 -15.66 19.21 -18.24
N ALA A 13 -15.97 18.79 -19.46
CA ALA A 13 -16.68 17.54 -19.72
C ALA A 13 -15.92 16.31 -19.21
N MET A 14 -14.58 16.32 -19.32
CA MET A 14 -13.74 15.26 -18.75
C MET A 14 -13.82 15.24 -17.21
N ASN A 15 -13.76 16.40 -16.56
CA ASN A 15 -13.86 16.46 -15.09
C ASN A 15 -15.21 15.96 -14.59
N ASP A 16 -16.31 16.44 -15.19
CA ASP A 16 -17.67 15.99 -14.83
C ASP A 16 -17.77 14.44 -14.95
N TYR A 17 -17.25 13.86 -16.04
CA TYR A 17 -17.21 12.40 -16.24
C TYR A 17 -16.39 11.67 -15.16
N LEU A 18 -15.21 12.18 -14.80
CA LEU A 18 -14.35 11.55 -13.79
C LEU A 18 -14.98 11.59 -12.38
N GLU A 19 -15.77 12.63 -12.08
CA GLU A 19 -16.46 12.78 -10.79
C GLU A 19 -17.66 11.82 -10.63
N GLU A 20 -18.26 11.36 -11.73
CA GLU A 20 -19.38 10.41 -11.70
C GLU A 20 -18.95 8.97 -11.40
N LEU A 21 -17.74 8.57 -11.80
CA LEU A 21 -17.24 7.18 -11.71
C LEU A 21 -17.27 6.58 -10.30
N PRO A 22 -16.86 7.29 -9.22
CA PRO A 22 -16.85 6.72 -7.87
C PRO A 22 -18.24 6.30 -7.37
N SER A 23 -19.31 6.96 -7.82
CA SER A 23 -20.70 6.60 -7.47
C SER A 23 -21.11 5.22 -7.96
N GLN A 24 -20.38 4.68 -8.95
CA GLN A 24 -20.59 3.36 -9.54
C GLN A 24 -19.47 2.38 -9.15
N HIS A 25 -18.64 2.71 -8.17
CA HIS A 25 -17.45 1.93 -7.79
C HIS A 25 -16.47 1.73 -8.96
N MET A 26 -16.38 2.70 -9.88
CA MET A 26 -15.46 2.68 -11.00
C MET A 26 -14.33 3.68 -10.80
N GLU A 27 -13.14 3.34 -11.28
CA GLU A 27 -11.99 4.24 -11.32
C GLU A 27 -11.30 4.19 -12.70
N PRO A 28 -10.82 5.34 -13.21
CA PRO A 28 -10.18 5.44 -14.51
C PRO A 28 -8.74 4.92 -14.46
N LEU A 29 -8.52 3.68 -14.90
CA LEU A 29 -7.20 3.02 -14.87
C LEU A 29 -6.11 3.86 -15.56
N TRP A 30 -6.41 4.54 -16.67
CA TRP A 30 -5.45 5.40 -17.39
C TRP A 30 -4.83 6.50 -16.52
N SER A 31 -5.53 6.97 -15.48
CA SER A 31 -5.01 7.93 -14.50
C SER A 31 -4.10 7.29 -13.44
N LYS A 32 -4.14 5.97 -13.28
CA LYS A 32 -3.42 5.18 -12.27
C LYS A 32 -2.44 4.16 -12.85
N MET A 33 -2.25 4.14 -14.17
CA MET A 33 -1.41 3.15 -14.88
C MET A 33 -0.01 3.03 -14.27
N ASN A 34 0.63 4.14 -13.92
CA ASN A 34 1.99 4.13 -13.36
C ASN A 34 2.10 3.41 -12.01
N VAL A 35 1.02 3.36 -11.24
CA VAL A 35 0.97 2.71 -9.93
C VAL A 35 0.51 1.26 -10.07
N MET A 36 -0.48 1.01 -10.92
CA MET A 36 -1.09 -0.31 -11.08
C MET A 36 -0.29 -1.25 -11.99
N VAL A 37 0.44 -0.69 -12.96
CA VAL A 37 1.20 -1.43 -13.98
C VAL A 37 2.59 -0.80 -14.13
N PRO A 38 3.47 -0.91 -13.10
CA PRO A 38 4.81 -0.37 -13.21
C PRO A 38 5.62 -1.17 -14.25
N PRO A 39 6.53 -0.53 -15.00
CA PRO A 39 7.33 -1.18 -16.03
C PRO A 39 8.31 -2.23 -15.46
N THR A 40 8.61 -2.14 -14.17
CA THR A 40 9.44 -3.09 -13.42
C THR A 40 8.80 -3.37 -12.06
N PRO A 41 9.12 -4.48 -11.38
CA PRO A 41 8.65 -4.73 -10.02
C PRO A 41 8.90 -3.54 -9.09
N ALA A 42 7.87 -3.09 -8.39
CA ALA A 42 7.92 -2.03 -7.39
C ALA A 42 7.65 -2.61 -5.99
N PRO A 43 8.60 -3.36 -5.40
CA PRO A 43 8.39 -4.00 -4.11
C PRO A 43 8.24 -2.95 -3.01
N VAL A 44 7.20 -3.07 -2.19
CA VAL A 44 7.01 -2.25 -0.99
C VAL A 44 8.02 -2.64 0.09
N ALA A 45 8.32 -3.95 0.19
CA ALA A 45 9.23 -4.50 1.19
C ALA A 45 10.65 -3.93 1.08
N LYS A 46 11.20 -3.50 2.20
CA LYS A 46 12.59 -3.06 2.34
C LYS A 46 13.49 -4.25 2.68
N PRO A 47 14.65 -4.43 2.03
CA PRO A 47 15.66 -5.36 2.49
C PRO A 47 16.03 -5.05 3.94
N HIS A 48 15.92 -6.05 4.82
CA HIS A 48 16.17 -5.89 6.24
C HIS A 48 16.76 -7.17 6.83
N MET A 49 17.58 -7.01 7.86
CA MET A 49 18.23 -8.11 8.55
C MET A 49 17.90 -8.03 10.04
N TRP A 50 17.24 -9.06 10.55
CA TRP A 50 17.04 -9.26 11.98
C TRP A 50 18.20 -10.08 12.53
N LYS A 51 19.03 -9.47 13.36
CA LYS A 51 20.09 -10.21 14.05
C LYS A 51 19.45 -11.00 15.19
N TYR A 52 19.82 -12.27 15.29
CA TYR A 52 19.32 -13.15 16.34
C TYR A 52 19.64 -12.62 17.74
N ALA A 53 20.86 -12.10 17.93
CA ALA A 53 21.30 -11.51 19.20
C ALA A 53 20.40 -10.37 19.69
N ASP A 54 19.88 -9.56 18.76
CA ASP A 54 18.99 -8.43 19.10
C ASP A 54 17.57 -8.92 19.45
N SER A 55 17.16 -10.05 18.87
CA SER A 55 15.81 -10.60 19.03
C SER A 55 15.69 -11.54 20.22
N LEU A 56 16.78 -12.18 20.64
CA LEU A 56 16.81 -13.18 21.71
C LEU A 56 16.27 -12.65 23.06
N PRO A 57 16.63 -11.44 23.53
CA PRO A 57 16.06 -10.90 24.77
C PRO A 57 14.53 -10.72 24.70
N LEU A 58 14.00 -10.36 23.52
CA LEU A 58 12.57 -10.18 23.31
C LEU A 58 11.83 -11.52 23.35
N LEU A 59 12.43 -12.58 22.79
CA LEU A 59 11.89 -13.94 22.86
C LEU A 59 11.81 -14.44 24.30
N HIS A 60 12.86 -14.23 25.10
CA HIS A 60 12.84 -14.58 26.53
C HIS A 60 11.76 -13.81 27.29
N LYS A 61 11.67 -12.50 27.05
CA LYS A 61 10.63 -11.67 27.68
C LYS A 61 9.22 -12.15 27.31
N ALA A 62 8.99 -12.52 26.06
CA ALA A 62 7.71 -13.10 25.63
C ALA A 62 7.43 -14.44 26.33
N ALA A 63 8.46 -15.26 26.56
CA ALA A 63 8.32 -16.53 27.26
C ALA A 63 7.84 -16.36 28.71
N GLU A 64 8.29 -15.30 29.39
CA GLU A 64 7.90 -14.98 30.77
C GLU A 64 6.52 -14.33 30.86
N MET A 65 6.17 -13.45 29.92
CA MET A 65 4.96 -12.63 30.02
C MET A 65 3.71 -13.25 29.37
N VAL A 66 3.89 -14.05 28.31
CA VAL A 66 2.76 -14.58 27.54
C VAL A 66 2.41 -15.97 28.07
N GLY A 67 1.28 -16.07 28.77
CA GLY A 67 0.73 -17.33 29.26
C GLY A 67 0.13 -18.17 28.13
N GLU A 68 -0.17 -19.44 28.43
CA GLU A 68 -0.72 -20.40 27.45
C GLU A 68 -2.07 -19.97 26.88
N GLN A 69 -2.93 -19.38 27.70
CA GLN A 69 -4.28 -18.95 27.30
C GLN A 69 -4.26 -17.79 26.28
N GLN A 70 -3.15 -17.05 26.22
CA GLN A 70 -3.03 -15.85 25.39
C GLN A 70 -2.51 -16.17 23.99
N ALA A 71 -1.96 -17.37 23.76
CA ALA A 71 -1.39 -17.71 22.46
C ALA A 71 -1.40 -19.24 22.21
N GLU A 72 -2.04 -19.67 21.12
CA GLU A 72 -1.88 -21.03 20.58
C GLU A 72 -0.44 -21.30 20.12
N ARG A 73 0.23 -20.26 19.60
CA ARG A 73 1.65 -20.28 19.22
C ARG A 73 2.32 -19.01 19.69
N ARG A 74 3.32 -19.15 20.55
CA ARG A 74 4.11 -18.03 21.08
C ARG A 74 5.24 -17.70 20.11
N VAL A 75 4.95 -16.85 19.12
CA VAL A 75 5.89 -16.43 18.07
C VAL A 75 5.98 -14.91 17.99
N LEU A 76 7.15 -14.40 17.60
CA LEU A 76 7.32 -13.01 17.18
C LEU A 76 7.42 -12.97 15.66
N MET A 77 6.54 -12.21 15.02
CA MET A 77 6.56 -12.03 13.57
C MET A 77 7.62 -10.99 13.18
N LEU A 78 8.40 -11.29 12.14
CA LEU A 78 9.31 -10.33 11.53
C LEU A 78 8.51 -9.45 10.56
N VAL A 79 8.21 -8.22 10.99
CA VAL A 79 7.47 -7.25 10.18
C VAL A 79 8.44 -6.41 9.38
N ASN A 80 8.28 -6.40 8.05
CA ASN A 80 9.13 -5.60 7.18
C ASN A 80 9.02 -4.10 7.52
N PRO A 81 10.11 -3.31 7.54
CA PRO A 81 10.07 -1.90 7.94
C PRO A 81 9.21 -0.96 7.07
N ASN A 82 8.81 -1.39 5.88
CA ASN A 82 7.97 -0.62 4.97
C ASN A 82 6.51 -1.15 4.90
N MET A 83 6.16 -2.11 5.74
CA MET A 83 4.78 -2.59 5.91
C MET A 83 4.06 -1.82 7.02
#